data_AF-K5ZL95-F1
#
_entry.id   AF-K5ZL95-F1
#
_cell.length_a   1.000
_cell.length_b   1.000
_cell.length_c   1.000
_cell.angle_alpha   90.00
_cell.angle_beta   90.00
_cell.angle_gamma   90.00
#
_symmetry.space_group_name_H-M   'P 1'
#
loop_
_entity.id
_entity.type
_entity.pdbx_description
1 polymer ?
#
loop_
_entity_poly.entity_id
_entity_poly.type
_entity_poly.pdbx_seq_one_letter_code
_entity_poly.pdbx_strand_id
1 'polypeptide(L)' 'MAQVTIRINGYAYQVGCEDGQEEHLGKMAAEIEQRITHIKAIGGQAGEARLLMLAALL' A
#
# COMPACT_ATOMS: atom_id res chain seq x y z
N MET A 1 -11.04 8.30 17.37
CA MET A 1 -10.72 7.22 16.40
C MET A 1 -10.63 7.87 15.03
N ALA A 2 -9.44 8.29 14.64
CA ALA A 2 -9.22 8.86 13.33
C ALA A 2 -9.14 7.72 12.30
N GLN A 3 -9.49 8.02 11.05
CA GLN A 3 -9.31 7.11 9.92
C GLN A 3 -8.59 7.87 8.84
N VAL A 4 -7.60 7.24 8.23
CA VAL A 4 -6.92 7.76 7.06
C VAL A 4 -7.30 6.93 5.84
N THR A 5 -7.49 7.61 4.72
CA THR A 5 -7.66 6.95 3.43
C THR A 5 -6.32 6.91 2.72
N ILE A 6 -5.81 5.71 2.54
CA ILE A 6 -4.55 5.44 1.87
C ILE A 6 -4.85 4.92 0.47
N ARG A 7 -4.03 5.29 -0.52
CA ARG A 7 -4.17 4.80 -1.88
C ARG A 7 -2.97 3.94 -2.26
N ILE A 8 -3.25 2.72 -2.72
CA ILE A 8 -2.25 1.73 -3.14
C ILE A 8 -2.70 1.15 -4.48
N ASN A 9 -1.88 1.26 -5.51
CA ASN A 9 -2.09 0.76 -6.87
C ASN A 9 -3.42 1.25 -7.49
N GLY A 10 -3.87 2.45 -7.12
CA GLY A 10 -5.14 3.04 -7.54
C GLY A 10 -6.35 2.68 -6.66
N TYR A 11 -6.19 1.80 -5.68
CA TYR A 11 -7.24 1.37 -4.76
C TYR A 11 -7.18 2.13 -3.45
N ALA A 12 -8.35 2.47 -2.91
CA ALA A 12 -8.47 3.21 -1.66
C ALA A 12 -8.73 2.26 -0.49
N TYR A 13 -7.93 2.40 0.56
CA TYR A 13 -7.99 1.62 1.79
C TYR A 13 -8.23 2.54 2.97
N GLN A 14 -9.25 2.25 3.77
CA GLN A 14 -9.48 2.95 5.04
C GLN A 14 -8.76 2.22 6.16
N VAL A 15 -7.86 2.93 6.83
CA VAL A 15 -7.10 2.40 7.95
C VAL A 15 -7.41 3.22 9.19
N GLY A 16 -7.83 2.54 10.25
CA GLY A 16 -8.01 3.16 11.56
C GLY A 16 -6.65 3.54 12.15
N CYS A 17 -6.55 4.76 12.67
CA CYS A 17 -5.33 5.26 13.25
C CYS A 17 -5.60 6.07 14.53
N GLU A 18 -4.59 6.14 15.38
CA GLU A 18 -4.57 7.05 16.52
C GLU A 18 -4.01 8.41 16.07
N ASP A 19 -4.31 9.46 16.84
CA ASP A 19 -3.82 10.81 16.56
C ASP A 19 -2.28 10.82 16.49
N GLY A 20 -1.73 11.35 15.39
CA GLY A 20 -0.29 11.39 15.13
C GLY A 20 0.29 10.19 14.35
N GLN A 21 -0.47 9.11 14.12
CA GLN A 21 -0.02 7.98 13.30
C GLN A 21 -0.22 8.18 11.79
N GLU A 22 -0.90 9.25 11.37
CA GLU A 22 -1.24 9.52 9.98
C GLU A 22 0.00 9.61 9.07
N GLU A 23 1.05 10.28 9.53
CA GLU A 23 2.32 10.40 8.79
C GLU A 23 3.03 9.04 8.66
N HIS A 24 3.00 8.24 9.73
CA HIS A 24 3.60 6.91 9.72
C HIS A 24 2.88 5.98 8.73
N LEU A 25 1.55 6.02 8.72
CA LEU A 25 0.72 5.31 7.76
C LEU A 25 0.97 5.76 6.32
N GLY A 26 1.16 7.07 6.09
CA GLY A 26 1.56 7.60 4.79
C GLY A 26 2.92 7.08 4.31
N LYS A 27 3.90 6.98 5.22
CA LYS A 27 5.23 6.40 4.93
C LYS A 27 5.13 4.92 4.57
N MET A 28 4.41 4.13 5.37
CA MET A 28 4.19 2.71 5.09
C MET A 28 3.49 2.49 3.75
N ALA A 29 2.49 3.34 3.43
CA ALA A 29 1.82 3.29 2.13
C ALA A 29 2.77 3.54 0.96
N ALA A 30 3.66 4.53 1.08
CA ALA A 30 4.64 4.84 0.07
C ALA A 30 5.63 3.68 -0.15
N GLU A 31 6.02 2.97 0.91
CA GLU A 31 6.86 1.78 0.79
C GLU A 31 6.14 0.64 0.05
N ILE A 32 4.85 0.41 0.33
CA ILE A 32 4.06 -0.59 -0.40
C ILE A 32 3.93 -0.21 -1.88
N GLU A 33 3.70 1.07 -2.20
CA GLU A 33 3.66 1.56 -3.58
C GLU A 33 4.97 1.30 -4.34
N GLN A 34 6.11 1.54 -3.70
CA GLN A 34 7.43 1.26 -4.27
C GLN A 34 7.58 -0.23 -4.59
N ARG A 35 7.20 -1.11 -3.65
CA ARG A 35 7.24 -2.57 -3.83
C ARG A 35 6.35 -3.02 -4.98
N ILE A 36 5.12 -2.54 -5.05
CA ILE A 36 4.18 -2.86 -6.14
C ILE A 36 4.74 -2.39 -7.48
N THR A 37 5.28 -1.18 -7.55
CA THR A 37 5.87 -0.62 -8.77
C THR A 37 7.02 -1.52 -9.26
N HIS A 38 7.89 -1.97 -8.35
CA HIS A 38 8.98 -2.87 -8.66
C HIS A 38 8.49 -4.23 -9.17
N ILE A 39 7.48 -4.82 -8.52
CA ILE A 39 6.89 -6.10 -8.95
C ILE A 39 6.23 -5.96 -10.33
N LYS A 40 5.53 -4.85 -10.59
CA LYS A 40 4.91 -4.59 -11.90
C LYS A 40 5.95 -4.47 -13.02
N ALA A 41 7.15 -3.96 -12.71
CA ALA A 41 8.25 -3.90 -13.66
C ALA A 41 8.83 -5.28 -14.00
N ILE A 42 8.83 -6.23 -13.05
CA ILE A 42 9.44 -7.57 -13.23
C ILE A 42 8.43 -8.62 -13.70
N GLY A 43 7.21 -8.58 -13.16
CA GLY A 43 6.23 -9.68 -13.23
C GLY A 43 5.02 -9.46 -14.14
N GLY A 44 4.94 -8.32 -14.85
CA GLY A 44 3.80 -7.99 -15.70
C GLY A 44 2.53 -7.59 -14.92
N GLN A 45 1.39 -7.53 -15.60
CA GLN A 45 0.10 -7.18 -14.98
C GLN A 45 -0.48 -8.38 -14.23
N ALA A 46 -0.31 -8.40 -12.90
CA ALA A 46 -1.03 -9.29 -12.01
C ALA A 46 -2.25 -8.59 -11.39
N GLY A 47 -3.26 -9.37 -11.02
CA GLY A 47 -4.41 -8.86 -10.26
C GLY A 47 -3.97 -8.28 -8.91
N GLU A 48 -4.73 -7.30 -8.41
CA GLU A 48 -4.42 -6.53 -7.21
C GLU A 48 -4.04 -7.40 -6.01
N ALA A 49 -4.88 -8.40 -5.67
CA ALA A 49 -4.62 -9.28 -4.52
C ALA A 49 -3.28 -10.02 -4.63
N ARG A 50 -2.88 -10.42 -5.85
CA ARG A 50 -1.60 -11.10 -6.08
C ARG A 50 -0.43 -10.13 -5.98
N LEU A 51 -0.59 -8.89 -6.46
CA LEU A 51 0.43 -7.86 -6.31
C LEU A 51 0.66 -7.50 -4.84
N LEU A 52 -0.40 -7.36 -4.04
CA LEU A 52 -0.29 -7.10 -2.61
C LEU A 52 0.35 -8.25 -1.86
N MET A 53 -0.02 -9.51 -2.18
CA MET A 53 0.63 -10.69 -1.61
C MET A 53 2.14 -10.70 -1.89
N LEU A 54 2.54 -10.42 -3.14
CA LEU A 54 3.95 -10.36 -3.51
C LEU A 54 4.67 -9.18 -2.83
N ALA A 55 4.03 -8.02 -2.73
CA ALA A 55 4.58 -6.83 -2.07
C ALA A 55 4.82 -7.05 -0.57
N ALA A 56 3.99 -7.88 0.08
CA ALA A 56 4.13 -8.26 1.49
C ALA A 56 5.22 -9.32 1.74
N LEU A 57 5.65 -10.07 0.72
CA LEU A 57 6.69 -11.11 0.84
C LEU A 57 8.12 -10.58 0.63
N LEU A 58 8.27 -9.38 0.05
CA LEU A 58 9.53 -8.67 -0.11
C LEU A 58 9.94 -7.91 1.15
#